data_AF-A0A258IDR0-F1
#
_entry.id   AF-A0A258IDR0-F1
#
_cell.length_a   1.000
_cell.length_b   1.000
_cell.length_c   1.000
_cell.angle_alpha   90.00
_cell.angle_beta   90.00
_cell.angle_gamma   90.00
#
_symmetry.space_group_name_H-M   'P 1'
#
loop_
_entity.id
_entity.type
_entity.pdbx_description
1 polymer ?
#
loop_
_entity_poly.entity_id
_entity_poly.type
_entity_poly.pdbx_seq_one_letter_code
_entity_poly.pdbx_strand_id
1 'polypeptide(L)' 'MSIAPIAANPDQPGTGAWESEGGSLKPDTPAALPEGIIAVTSVHYRVGPYSYARLEDALAEHRRQHT' A
#
# COMPACT_ATOMS: atom_id res chain seq x y z
N MET A 1 -24.26 -9.44 -41.77
CA MET A 1 -25.41 -8.52 -41.66
C MET A 1 -26.23 -8.98 -40.45
N SER A 2 -25.91 -8.61 -39.21
CA SER A 2 -26.31 -7.40 -38.45
C SER A 2 -27.80 -7.07 -38.47
N ILE A 3 -28.42 -7.16 -37.30
CA ILE A 3 -29.47 -6.25 -36.79
C ILE A 3 -29.30 -6.15 -35.26
N ALA A 4 -28.93 -4.96 -34.80
CA ALA A 4 -29.17 -4.45 -33.43
C ALA A 4 -30.60 -3.84 -33.41
N PRO A 5 -31.26 -3.45 -32.29
CA PRO A 5 -30.64 -2.85 -31.08
C PRO A 5 -31.37 -3.14 -29.74
N ILE A 6 -30.79 -2.67 -28.62
CA ILE A 6 -31.53 -1.88 -27.63
C ILE A 6 -30.52 -1.00 -26.89
N ALA A 7 -30.75 0.30 -26.98
CA ALA A 7 -30.09 1.30 -26.17
C ALA A 7 -30.82 1.39 -24.82
N ALA A 8 -30.05 1.40 -23.73
CA ALA A 8 -30.44 2.02 -22.48
C ALA A 8 -29.40 3.12 -22.18
N ASN A 9 -29.73 4.34 -22.58
CA ASN A 9 -29.35 5.59 -21.91
C ASN A 9 -30.32 5.75 -20.71
N PRO A 10 -30.11 6.51 -19.62
CA PRO A 10 -29.15 7.59 -19.33
C PRO A 10 -28.53 7.44 -17.91
N ASP A 11 -27.92 8.49 -17.35
CA ASP A 11 -27.50 8.62 -15.93
C ASP A 11 -26.17 7.99 -15.49
N GLN A 12 -25.09 8.78 -15.62
CA GLN A 12 -23.98 8.71 -14.67
C GLN A 12 -24.47 9.14 -13.27
N PRO A 13 -24.02 8.46 -12.21
CA PRO A 13 -23.31 9.19 -11.17
C PRO A 13 -22.02 8.47 -10.74
N GLY A 14 -21.03 9.27 -10.35
CA GLY A 14 -19.64 8.87 -10.18
C GLY A 14 -19.41 7.69 -9.25
N THR A 15 -18.30 6.99 -9.48
CA THR A 15 -17.83 5.98 -8.52
C THR A 15 -16.37 6.26 -8.20
N GLY A 16 -16.20 6.95 -7.06
CA GLY A 16 -15.06 6.78 -6.18
C GLY A 16 -13.76 7.38 -6.66
N ALA A 17 -13.61 8.69 -6.42
CA ALA A 17 -12.30 9.21 -6.08
C ALA A 17 -11.75 8.37 -4.90
N TRP A 18 -10.61 7.71 -5.13
CA TRP A 18 -9.65 7.28 -4.13
C TRP A 18 -10.20 6.75 -2.79
N GLU A 19 -10.43 5.45 -2.70
CA GLU A 19 -10.48 4.74 -1.41
C GLU A 19 -9.28 3.80 -1.35
N SER A 20 -8.14 4.32 -0.89
CA SER A 20 -7.07 3.48 -0.35
C SER A 20 -7.04 3.70 1.16
N GLU A 21 -8.04 3.13 1.83
CA GLU A 21 -8.13 3.06 3.28
C GLU A 21 -7.07 2.07 3.81
N GLY A 22 -5.81 2.47 3.83
CA GLY A 22 -4.81 1.97 4.79
C GLY A 22 -4.66 0.45 4.92
N GLY A 23 -4.93 -0.32 3.87
CA GLY A 23 -4.75 -1.77 3.87
C GLY A 23 -3.31 -2.12 3.50
N SER A 24 -2.63 -2.91 4.34
CA SER A 24 -1.35 -3.51 3.96
C SER A 24 -1.57 -4.35 2.72
N LEU A 25 -1.13 -3.85 1.56
CA LEU A 25 -1.10 -4.64 0.34
C LEU A 25 -0.31 -5.92 0.67
N LYS A 26 -0.90 -7.08 0.38
CA LYS A 26 -0.10 -8.30 0.29
C LYS A 26 1.04 -7.97 -0.67
N PRO A 27 2.30 -8.30 -0.36
CA PRO A 27 3.37 -8.06 -1.30
C PRO A 27 2.99 -8.85 -2.56
N ASP A 28 2.53 -8.14 -3.58
CA ASP A 28 2.31 -8.71 -4.88
C ASP A 28 3.65 -9.30 -5.31
N THR A 29 3.57 -10.48 -5.93
CA THR A 29 4.69 -11.15 -6.60
C THR A 29 5.60 -10.09 -7.22
N PRO A 30 6.91 -10.08 -6.91
CA PRO A 30 7.77 -8.96 -7.29
C PRO A 30 7.63 -8.75 -8.80
N ALA A 31 7.05 -7.61 -9.18
CA ALA A 31 7.01 -7.20 -10.57
C ALA A 31 8.43 -7.30 -11.10
N ALA A 32 8.60 -7.83 -12.33
CA ALA A 32 9.91 -7.95 -12.94
C ALA A 32 10.60 -6.57 -12.88
N LEU A 33 11.69 -6.48 -12.13
CA LEU A 33 12.40 -5.23 -11.94
C LEU A 33 13.10 -4.88 -13.25
N PRO A 34 13.03 -3.61 -13.70
CA PRO A 34 13.82 -3.14 -14.83
C PRO A 34 15.32 -3.37 -14.64
N GLU A 35 16.07 -3.44 -15.75
CA GLU A 35 17.52 -3.59 -15.71
C GLU A 35 18.17 -2.47 -14.88
N GLY A 36 19.05 -2.84 -13.96
CA GLY A 36 19.71 -1.93 -13.04
C GLY A 36 18.93 -1.58 -11.75
N ILE A 37 17.69 -2.07 -11.58
CA ILE A 37 16.91 -1.88 -10.34
C ILE A 37 17.02 -3.10 -9.43
N ILE A 38 17.34 -2.88 -8.15
CA ILE A 38 17.47 -3.91 -7.13
C ILE A 38 16.45 -3.64 -6.02
N ALA A 39 15.54 -4.58 -5.79
CA ALA A 39 14.71 -4.59 -4.59
C ALA A 39 15.48 -5.23 -3.44
N VAL A 40 15.48 -4.57 -2.28
CA VAL A 40 16.10 -5.08 -1.06
C VAL A 40 15.02 -5.23 0.00
N THR A 41 14.94 -6.42 0.60
CA THR A 41 14.09 -6.64 1.77
C THR A 41 14.80 -6.11 3.01
N SER A 42 14.17 -5.17 3.71
CA SER A 42 14.68 -4.59 4.95
C SER A 42 13.70 -4.75 6.10
N VAL A 43 14.21 -5.02 7.30
CA VAL A 43 13.41 -5.03 8.53
C VAL A 43 13.38 -3.62 9.11
N HIS A 44 12.20 -3.16 9.52
CA HIS A 44 12.01 -1.93 10.28
C HIS A 44 11.17 -2.23 11.53
N TYR A 45 11.53 -1.61 12.65
CA TYR A 45 10.85 -1.75 13.94
C TYR A 45 10.00 -0.51 14.20
N ARG A 46 8.74 -0.69 14.60
CA ARG A 46 7.82 0.42 14.89
C ARG A 46 7.53 0.55 16.38
N VAL A 47 7.57 1.78 16.88
CA VAL A 47 7.16 2.15 18.24
C VAL A 47 6.26 3.38 18.14
N GLY A 48 4.96 3.17 18.26
CA GLY A 48 3.97 4.21 17.99
C GLY A 48 4.13 4.77 16.56
N PRO A 49 4.24 6.11 16.38
CA PRO A 49 4.42 6.72 15.06
C PRO A 49 5.86 6.62 14.52
N TYR A 50 6.82 6.15 15.33
CA TYR A 50 8.23 6.12 14.97
C TYR A 50 8.66 4.78 14.37
N SER A 51 9.60 4.83 13.41
CA SER A 51 10.18 3.67 12.74
C SER A 51 11.70 3.69 12.85
N TYR A 52 12.30 2.55 13.18
CA TYR A 52 13.72 2.38 13.43
C TYR A 52 14.29 1.28 12.55
N ALA A 53 15.52 1.47 12.05
CA ALA A 53 16.24 0.43 11.32
C ALA A 53 16.90 -0.58 12.27
N ARG A 54 17.19 -0.19 13.52
CA ARG A 54 17.85 -1.01 14.52
C ARG A 54 16.90 -1.32 15.68
N LEU A 55 17.02 -2.54 16.22
CA LEU A 55 16.17 -2.99 17.32
C LEU A 55 16.47 -2.23 18.61
N GLU A 56 17.75 -1.94 18.89
CA GLU A 56 18.18 -1.23 20.09
C GLU A 56 17.57 0.16 20.21
N ASP A 57 17.40 0.87 19.10
CA ASP A 57 16.81 2.21 19.05
C ASP A 57 15.31 2.14 19.35
N ALA A 58 14.61 1.16 18.77
CA ALA A 58 13.20 0.89 19.07
C ALA A 58 13.00 0.52 20.55
N LEU A 59 13.88 -0.31 21.12
CA LEU A 59 13.81 -0.67 22.53
C LEU A 59 14.12 0.51 23.46
N ALA A 60 15.00 1.43 23.06
CA ALA A 60 15.24 2.66 23.79
C ALA A 60 13.99 3.55 23.80
N GLU A 61 13.34 3.70 22.65
CA GLU A 61 12.11 4.50 22.53
C GLU A 61 10.95 3.90 23.32
N HIS A 62 10.76 2.59 23.21
CA HIS A 62 9.74 1.88 23.99
C HIS A 62 9.94 2.12 25.50
N ARG A 63 11.19 2.12 26.00
CA ARG A 63 11.45 2.43 27.41
C ARG A 63 11.10 3.87 27.79
N ARG A 64 11.37 4.84 26.91
CA ARG A 64 11.04 6.26 27.14
C ARG A 64 9.53 6.51 27.24
N GLN A 65 8.74 5.87 26.38
CA GLN A 65 7.28 6.04 26.35
C GLN A 65 6.57 5.38 27.53
N HIS A 66 7.23 4.45 28.21
CA HIS A 66 6.69 3.66 29.33
C HIS A 66 7.29 4.05 30.69
N THR A 67 8.05 5.15 30.76
CA THR A 67 8.53 5.77 32.01
C THR A 67 7.60 6.92 32.39
#